data_AF-A0A7C1LW59-F1
#
_entry.id   AF-A0A7C1LW59-F1
#
_cell.length_a   1.000
_cell.length_b   1.000
_cell.length_c   1.000
_cell.angle_alpha   90.00
_cell.angle_beta   90.00
_cell.angle_gamma   90.00
#
_symmetry.space_group_name_H-M   'P 1'
#
loop_
_entity.id
_entity.type
_entity.pdbx_description
1 polymer ?
#
loop_
_entity_poly.entity_id
_entity_poly.type
_entity_poly.pdbx_seq_one_letter_code
_entity_poly.pdbx_strand_id
1 'polypeptide(L)'
;MAIILNRLKVSGRFRTNCYLFGDESTKEIGIVDPGIDSNDVKSVVNREGYKPVYLIGTHAHHDHIQCAIDIMDYFNIPLLIKNFGGRKVENIHFIKENDVI
;
A
#
# COMPACT_ATOMS: atom_id res chain seq x y z
N MET A 1 -21.51 2.53 3.35
CA MET A 1 -20.72 2.72 4.59
C MET A 1 -19.50 1.83 4.45
N ALA A 2 -18.31 2.42 4.35
CA ALA A 2 -17.07 1.73 4.00
C ALA A 2 -16.18 1.57 5.23
N ILE A 3 -15.92 0.34 5.68
CA ILE A 3 -14.69 0.00 6.41
C ILE A 3 -14.35 -1.46 6.12
N ILE A 4 -13.22 -1.71 5.48
CA ILE A 4 -12.41 -2.90 5.76
C ILE A 4 -11.15 -2.40 6.44
N LEU A 5 -10.74 -3.02 7.55
CA LEU A 5 -9.48 -2.74 8.23
C LEU A 5 -8.88 -4.09 8.58
N ASN A 6 -8.40 -4.76 7.53
CA ASN A 6 -7.74 -6.05 7.68
C ASN A 6 -6.25 -5.78 7.91
N ARG A 7 -5.76 -6.05 9.13
CA ARG A 7 -4.33 -6.02 9.43
C ARG A 7 -3.74 -7.34 8.98
N LEU A 8 -2.95 -7.31 7.91
CA LEU A 8 -2.22 -8.50 7.50
C LEU A 8 -1.15 -8.76 8.56
N LYS A 9 -1.26 -9.91 9.23
CA LYS A 9 -0.21 -10.36 10.14
C LYS A 9 1.03 -10.65 9.31
N VAL A 10 2.04 -9.85 9.56
CA VAL A 10 3.33 -9.86 8.86
C VAL A 10 4.01 -11.21 9.02
N SER A 11 4.37 -11.82 7.89
CA SER A 11 5.39 -12.86 7.82
C SER A 11 6.68 -12.22 7.28
N GLY A 12 7.84 -12.46 7.91
CA GLY A 12 9.12 -11.87 7.49
C GLY A 12 9.96 -11.24 8.61
N ARG A 13 11.19 -10.81 8.24
CA ARG A 13 12.22 -10.31 9.17
C ARG A 13 11.87 -8.95 9.79
N PHE A 14 11.05 -8.15 9.12
CA PHE A 14 10.62 -6.83 9.57
C PHE A 14 9.14 -6.91 9.96
N ARG A 15 8.82 -6.62 11.23
CA ARG A 15 7.47 -6.78 11.81
C ARG A 15 6.59 -5.57 11.51
N THR A 16 6.63 -5.09 10.27
CA THR A 16 6.07 -3.81 9.87
C THR A 16 4.63 -4.00 9.42
N ASN A 17 3.69 -3.32 10.07
CA ASN A 17 2.26 -3.54 9.85
C ASN A 17 1.86 -3.16 8.41
N CYS A 18 1.20 -4.08 7.70
CA CYS A 18 0.53 -3.78 6.44
C CYS A 18 -0.99 -3.81 6.64
N TYR A 19 -1.69 -2.78 6.17
CA TYR A 19 -3.14 -2.64 6.32
C TYR A 19 -3.82 -2.54 4.96
N LEU A 20 -4.99 -3.18 4.84
CA LEU A 20 -5.91 -3.00 3.74
C LEU A 20 -7.09 -2.18 4.22
N PHE A 21 -7.38 -1.06 3.56
CA PHE A 21 -8.54 -0.23 3.88
C PHE A 21 -9.34 0.17 2.67
N GLY A 22 -10.67 0.21 2.77
CA GLY A 22 -11.49 0.58 1.63
C GLY A 22 -12.98 0.27 1.78
N ASP A 23 -13.67 0.31 0.64
CA ASP A 23 -15.11 0.12 0.54
C ASP A 23 -15.44 -1.35 0.23
N GLU A 24 -16.24 -1.96 1.10
CA GLU A 24 -16.60 -3.37 0.95
C GLU A 24 -17.54 -3.65 -0.24
N SER A 25 -18.35 -2.65 -0.63
CA SER A 25 -19.31 -2.77 -1.73
C SER A 25 -18.66 -2.67 -3.10
N THR A 26 -17.72 -1.73 -3.27
CA THR A 26 -16.96 -1.60 -4.55
C THR A 26 -15.78 -2.55 -4.62
N LYS A 27 -15.33 -3.03 -3.45
CA LYS A 27 -14.09 -3.78 -3.21
C LYS A 27 -12.82 -2.97 -3.47
N GLU A 28 -12.92 -1.66 -3.67
CA GLU A 28 -11.77 -0.79 -3.85
C GLU A 28 -11.04 -0.57 -2.54
N ILE A 29 -9.71 -0.75 -2.55
CA ILE A 29 -8.89 -0.64 -1.35
C ILE A 29 -7.60 0.17 -1.57
N GLY A 30 -7.15 0.86 -0.54
CA GLY A 30 -5.77 1.28 -0.36
C GLY A 30 -4.98 0.27 0.47
N ILE A 31 -3.70 0.13 0.15
CA ILE A 31 -2.75 -0.73 0.88
C ILE A 31 -1.73 0.18 1.56
N VAL A 32 -1.68 0.14 2.90
CA VAL A 32 -0.79 0.99 3.70
C VAL A 32 0.42 0.19 4.15
N ASP A 33 1.59 0.82 4.03
CA ASP A 33 2.90 0.31 4.44
C ASP A 33 3.17 -1.13 3.94
N PRO A 34 3.35 -1.32 2.62
CA PRO A 34 3.68 -2.61 2.02
C PRO A 34 5.13 -3.03 2.35
N GLY A 35 5.42 -3.25 3.62
CA GLY A 35 6.69 -3.73 4.16
C GLY A 35 6.83 -5.25 4.26
N ILE A 36 5.70 -5.97 4.11
CA ILE A 36 5.59 -7.44 4.12
C ILE A 36 5.88 -8.02 2.73
N ASP A 37 6.22 -9.31 2.63
CA ASP A 37 6.34 -10.06 1.37
C ASP A 37 5.19 -9.73 0.38
N SER A 38 5.54 -9.32 -0.83
CA SER A 38 4.57 -8.90 -1.84
C SER A 38 3.59 -10.02 -2.23
N ASN A 39 3.99 -11.28 -2.09
CA ASN A 39 3.14 -12.44 -2.38
C ASN A 39 2.00 -12.61 -1.38
N ASP A 40 2.25 -12.33 -0.09
CA ASP A 40 1.21 -12.39 0.94
C ASP A 40 0.10 -11.38 0.65
N VAL A 41 0.48 -10.15 0.28
CA VAL A 41 -0.48 -9.09 -0.11
C VAL A 41 -1.25 -9.51 -1.36
N LYS A 42 -0.56 -9.93 -2.42
CA LYS A 42 -1.19 -10.38 -3.68
C LYS A 42 -2.17 -11.52 -3.44
N SER A 43 -1.78 -12.49 -2.62
CA SER A 43 -2.63 -13.64 -2.26
C SER A 43 -3.91 -13.21 -1.57
N VAL A 44 -3.82 -12.33 -0.57
CA VAL A 44 -5.02 -11.84 0.13
C VAL A 44 -5.89 -11.01 -0.80
N VAL A 45 -5.31 -10.07 -1.54
CA VAL A 45 -6.06 -9.22 -2.48
C VAL A 45 -6.84 -10.08 -3.50
N ASN A 46 -6.17 -11.04 -4.12
CA ASN A 46 -6.79 -11.91 -5.13
C ASN A 46 -7.85 -12.83 -4.50
N ARG A 47 -7.58 -13.42 -3.34
CA ARG A 47 -8.50 -14.33 -2.66
C ARG A 47 -9.79 -13.64 -2.23
N GLU A 48 -9.69 -12.42 -1.70
CA GLU A 48 -10.84 -11.65 -1.21
C GLU A 48 -11.54 -10.84 -2.32
N GLY A 49 -10.99 -10.84 -3.55
CA GLY A 49 -11.54 -10.12 -4.70
C GLY A 49 -11.45 -8.61 -4.58
N TYR A 50 -10.44 -8.10 -3.86
CA TYR A 50 -10.21 -6.66 -3.72
C TYR A 50 -9.63 -6.04 -4.99
N LYS A 51 -9.87 -4.75 -5.15
CA LYS A 51 -9.38 -3.92 -6.25
C LYS A 51 -8.47 -2.84 -5.66
N PRO A 52 -7.15 -3.09 -5.56
CA PRO A 52 -6.23 -2.06 -5.12
C PRO A 52 -6.30 -0.85 -6.04
N VAL A 53 -6.35 0.34 -5.45
CA VAL A 53 -6.35 1.61 -6.19
C VAL A 53 -5.13 2.47 -5.86
N TYR A 54 -4.57 2.32 -4.65
CA TYR A 54 -3.40 3.07 -4.18
C TYR A 54 -2.54 2.23 -3.24
N LEU A 55 -1.22 2.40 -3.34
CA LEU A 55 -0.31 2.12 -2.23
C LEU A 55 -0.07 3.41 -1.45
N ILE A 56 0.03 3.31 -0.13
CA ILE A 56 0.29 4.45 0.75
C ILE A 56 1.46 4.09 1.65
N GLY A 57 2.55 4.85 1.55
CA GLY A 57 3.66 4.80 2.49
C GLY A 57 3.49 5.90 3.53
N THR A 58 3.44 5.54 4.80
CA THR A 58 3.42 6.54 5.89
C THR A 58 4.72 7.36 5.92
N HIS A 59 5.85 6.71 5.63
CA HIS A 59 7.17 7.31 5.50
C HIS A 59 8.10 6.38 4.69
N ALA A 60 9.27 6.89 4.28
CA ALA A 60 10.17 6.23 3.34
C ALA A 60 11.28 5.40 4.03
N HIS A 61 10.96 4.71 5.13
CA HIS A 61 11.87 3.69 5.66
C HIS A 61 11.75 2.41 4.84
N HIS A 62 12.90 1.78 4.59
CA HIS A 62 13.01 0.62 3.71
C HIS A 62 12.04 -0.50 4.11
N ASP A 63 11.90 -0.77 5.41
CA ASP A 63 11.01 -1.81 5.93
C ASP A 63 9.51 -1.53 5.79
N HIS A 64 9.10 -0.32 5.40
CA HIS A 64 7.70 0.04 5.14
C HIS A 64 7.34 0.06 3.65
N ILE A 65 8.33 0.21 2.76
CA ILE A 65 8.11 0.34 1.31
C ILE A 65 8.85 -0.71 0.47
N GLN A 66 9.48 -1.69 1.10
CA GLN A 66 10.31 -2.71 0.44
C GLN A 66 9.58 -3.38 -0.73
N CYS A 67 8.29 -3.68 -0.55
CA CYS A 67 7.50 -4.41 -1.53
C CYS A 67 6.59 -3.49 -2.36
N ALA A 68 6.73 -2.17 -2.22
CA ALA A 68 5.89 -1.22 -2.93
C ALA A 68 6.02 -1.36 -4.45
N ILE A 69 7.24 -1.46 -4.98
CA ILE A 69 7.49 -1.58 -6.43
C ILE A 69 6.81 -2.84 -7.00
N ASP A 70 7.04 -4.00 -6.38
CA ASP A 70 6.45 -5.27 -6.80
C ASP A 70 4.92 -5.27 -6.82
N ILE A 71 4.28 -4.52 -5.92
CA ILE A 71 2.82 -4.45 -5.82
C ILE A 71 2.29 -3.39 -6.78
N MET A 72 2.98 -2.26 -6.95
CA MET A 72 2.66 -1.23 -7.96
C MET A 72 2.63 -1.84 -9.35
N ASP A 73 3.66 -2.58 -9.73
CA ASP A 73 3.76 -3.16 -11.08
C ASP A 73 2.71 -4.25 -11.30
N TYR A 74 2.44 -5.08 -10.29
CA TYR A 74 1.49 -6.18 -10.41
C TYR A 74 0.04 -5.71 -10.56
N PHE A 75 -0.38 -4.70 -9.77
CA PHE A 75 -1.73 -4.17 -9.83
C PHE A 75 -1.87 -2.92 -10.72
N ASN A 76 -0.76 -2.42 -11.27
CA ASN A 76 -0.67 -1.19 -12.05
C ASN A 76 -1.30 0.01 -11.32
N ILE A 77 -0.84 0.27 -10.10
CA ILE A 77 -1.33 1.34 -9.22
C ILE A 77 -0.20 2.26 -8.75
N PRO A 78 -0.50 3.54 -8.43
CA PRO A 78 0.51 4.45 -7.93
C PRO A 78 0.80 4.27 -6.43
N LEU A 79 2.03 4.61 -6.03
CA LEU A 79 2.41 4.82 -4.64
C LEU A 79 2.25 6.30 -4.27
N LEU A 80 1.57 6.51 -3.15
CA LEU A 80 1.40 7.80 -2.48
C LEU A 80 2.31 7.83 -1.26
N ILE A 81 3.26 8.77 -1.24
CA ILE A 81 4.17 8.95 -0.11
C ILE A 81 4.60 10.41 -0.01
N LYS A 82 4.72 10.93 1.21
CA LYS A 82 5.19 12.30 1.43
C LYS A 82 6.63 12.43 0.94
N ASN A 83 6.90 13.48 0.15
CA ASN A 83 8.25 13.79 -0.29
C ASN A 83 9.07 14.35 0.89
N PHE A 84 10.05 13.59 1.37
CA PHE A 84 10.97 14.00 2.45
C PHE A 84 12.32 14.53 1.92
N GLY A 85 12.42 14.92 0.65
CA GLY A 85 13.65 15.47 0.06
C GLY A 85 14.68 14.43 -0.42
N GLY A 86 14.26 13.17 -0.58
CA GLY A 86 15.06 12.08 -1.17
C GLY A 86 14.86 11.92 -2.68
N ARG A 87 15.65 11.03 -3.31
CA ARG A 87 15.65 10.78 -4.76
C ARG A 87 14.23 10.59 -5.32
N LYS A 88 13.95 11.29 -6.43
CA LYS A 88 12.72 11.17 -7.22
C LYS A 88 12.64 9.75 -7.78
N VAL A 89 11.62 8.99 -7.40
CA VAL A 89 11.26 7.73 -8.06
C VAL A 89 10.20 8.07 -9.10
N GLU A 90 10.36 7.58 -10.32
CA GLU A 90 9.35 7.75 -11.38
C GLU A 90 8.08 6.96 -11.02
N ASN A 91 6.91 7.45 -11.43
CA ASN A 91 5.58 6.91 -11.10
C ASN A 91 5.11 7.08 -9.63
N ILE A 92 5.57 8.12 -8.92
CA ILE A 92 5.00 8.54 -7.62
C ILE A 92 4.06 9.74 -7.80
N HIS A 93 2.81 9.58 -7.35
CA HIS A 93 1.91 10.72 -7.13
C HIS A 93 2.20 11.31 -5.76
N PHE A 94 2.85 12.48 -5.75
CA PHE A 94 3.10 13.22 -4.52
C PHE A 94 1.82 13.92 -4.08
N ILE A 95 1.26 13.47 -2.95
CA ILE A 95 0.23 14.17 -2.19
C ILE A 95 0.84 15.49 -1.67
N LYS A 96 0.28 16.63 -2.06
CA LYS A 96 0.64 17.97 -1.56
C LYS A 96 0.17 18.14 -0.12
N GLU A 97 0.71 19.12 0.57
CA GLU A 97 0.45 19.38 2.00
C GLU A 97 -1.03 19.64 2.35
N ASN A 98 -1.87 19.94 1.34
CA ASN A 98 -3.32 20.16 1.48
C ASN A 98 -4.18 19.04 0.86
N ASP A 99 -3.56 18.00 0.32
CA ASP A 99 -4.29 16.85 -0.21
C ASP A 99 -4.70 15.99 1.00
N VAL A 100 -5.98 16.09 1.38
CA VAL A 100 -6.59 15.23 2.40
C VAL A 100 -6.78 13.84 1.80
N ILE A 101 -6.25 12.81 2.47
CA ILE A 101 -6.53 11.39 2.18
C ILE A 101 -7.91 11.05 2.75
#